data_AF-A0A848HG79-F1
#
_entry.id   AF-A0A848HG79-F1
#
_cell.length_a   1.000
_cell.length_b   1.000
_cell.length_c   1.000
_cell.angle_alpha   90.00
_cell.angle_beta   90.00
_cell.angle_gamma   90.00
#
_symmetry.space_group_name_H-M   'P 1'
#
loop_
_entity.id
_entity.type
_entity.pdbx_description
1 polymer ?
#
loop_
_entity_poly.entity_id
_entity_poly.type
_entity_poly.pdbx_seq_one_letter_code
_entity_poly.pdbx_strand_id
1 'polypeptide(L)' 'MKPRKETYRVGHGGYVSEYEQFLNSYIAAHPHTEENQLRGWYIWWDHKANLAELDKERRDSVPVRPYSYE' A
#
# COMPACT_ATOMS: atom_id res chain seq x y z
N MET A 1 -20.04 26.58 34.89
CA MET A 1 -19.96 26.39 33.42
C MET A 1 -19.72 24.91 33.16
N LYS A 2 -20.68 24.17 32.57
CA LYS A 2 -20.49 22.74 32.30
C LYS A 2 -19.48 22.58 31.14
N PRO A 3 -18.48 21.66 31.21
CA PRO A 3 -17.59 21.42 30.09
C PRO A 3 -18.42 20.85 28.92
N ARG A 4 -18.30 21.45 27.74
CA ARG A 4 -18.93 20.93 26.53
C ARG A 4 -18.26 19.60 26.21
N LYS A 5 -19.06 18.55 26.02
CA LYS A 5 -18.56 17.26 25.52
C LYS A 5 -18.15 17.47 24.07
N GLU A 6 -16.85 17.53 23.81
CA GLU A 6 -16.33 17.50 22.45
C GLU A 6 -16.72 16.16 21.81
N THR A 7 -17.56 16.22 20.79
CA THR A 7 -17.89 15.07 19.96
C THR A 7 -16.65 14.73 19.14
N TYR A 8 -15.97 13.64 19.47
CA TYR A 8 -14.86 13.12 18.67
C TYR A 8 -15.35 12.85 17.25
N ARG A 9 -14.90 13.66 16.28
CA ARG A 9 -15.07 13.41 14.85
C ARG A 9 -13.76 12.80 14.36
N VAL A 10 -13.84 11.55 13.88
CA VAL A 10 -12.70 10.88 13.25
C VAL A 10 -12.25 11.76 12.07
N GLY A 11 -11.03 12.31 12.16
CA GLY A 11 -10.45 13.17 11.10
C GLY A 11 -10.48 14.70 11.31
N HIS A 12 -10.85 15.24 12.48
CA HIS A 12 -10.86 16.70 12.73
C HIS A 12 -10.11 17.17 13.98
N GLY A 13 -9.13 16.40 14.46
CA GLY A 13 -8.12 16.92 15.38
C GLY A 13 -6.87 17.20 14.58
N GLY A 14 -6.30 18.40 14.66
CA GLY A 14 -5.05 18.79 13.97
C GLY A 14 -3.80 18.00 14.37
N TYR A 15 -3.97 16.80 14.92
CA TYR A 15 -2.91 15.85 15.12
C TYR A 15 -2.46 15.29 13.76
N VAL A 16 -1.20 15.52 13.45
CA VAL A 16 -0.48 14.90 12.34
C VAL A 16 0.55 13.98 12.95
N SER A 17 0.52 12.68 12.60
CA SER A 17 1.48 11.72 13.15
C SER A 17 2.91 12.07 12.72
N GLU A 18 3.91 11.64 13.50
CA GLU A 18 5.31 11.84 13.14
C GLU A 18 5.66 11.20 11.79
N TYR A 19 5.01 10.07 11.47
CA TYR A 19 5.14 9.39 10.17
C TYR A 19 4.61 10.25 9.03
N GLU A 20 3.45 10.87 9.20
CA GLU A 20 2.86 11.75 8.20
C GLU A 20 3.73 13.00 8.00
N GLN A 21 4.25 13.59 9.08
CA GLN A 21 5.19 14.72 8.99
C GLN A 21 6.47 14.33 8.24
N PHE A 22 7.01 13.13 8.52
CA PHE A 22 8.17 12.58 7.83
C PHE A 22 7.91 12.38 6.34
N LEU A 23 6.82 11.71 5.98
CA LEU A 23 6.47 11.41 4.59
C LEU A 23 6.33 12.70 3.77
N ASN A 24 5.61 13.68 4.30
CA ASN A 24 5.45 14.98 3.65
C ASN A 24 6.80 15.68 3.43
N SER A 25 7.68 15.66 4.44
CA SER A 25 9.02 16.26 4.32
C SER A 25 9.89 15.52 3.30
N TYR A 26 9.80 14.19 3.28
CA TYR A 26 10.59 13.35 2.37
C TYR A 26 10.18 13.56 0.90
N ILE A 27 8.87 13.58 0.61
CA ILE A 27 8.35 13.82 -0.74
C ILE A 27 8.73 15.22 -1.22
N ALA A 28 8.60 16.24 -0.35
CA ALA A 28 9.00 17.60 -0.68
C ALA A 28 10.50 17.72 -1.04
N ALA A 29 11.36 16.96 -0.36
CA ALA A 29 12.80 16.92 -0.64
C ALA A 29 13.15 16.07 -1.88
N HIS A 30 12.30 15.11 -2.27
CA HIS A 30 12.57 14.14 -3.33
C HIS A 30 11.40 14.08 -4.33
N PRO A 31 11.22 15.09 -5.19
CA PRO A 31 10.06 15.17 -6.08
C PRO A 31 9.98 14.02 -7.09
N HIS A 32 11.10 13.35 -7.40
CA HIS A 32 11.11 12.16 -8.25
C HIS A 32 10.51 10.91 -7.57
N THR A 33 10.28 10.94 -6.27
CA THR A 33 9.72 9.82 -5.52
C THR A 33 8.32 9.46 -6.01
N GLU A 34 7.47 10.45 -6.29
CA GLU A 34 6.10 10.20 -6.75
C GLU A 34 6.09 9.46 -8.10
N GLU A 35 6.90 9.91 -9.06
CA GLU A 35 7.00 9.26 -10.37
C GLU A 35 7.49 7.81 -10.24
N ASN A 36 8.49 7.58 -9.38
CA ASN A 36 9.02 6.23 -9.13
C ASN A 36 8.00 5.33 -8.42
N GLN A 37 7.24 5.87 -7.46
CA GLN A 37 6.16 5.14 -6.79
C GLN A 37 5.07 4.74 -7.78
N LEU A 38 4.61 5.67 -8.63
CA LEU A 38 3.64 5.39 -9.69
C LEU A 38 4.17 4.33 -10.66
N ARG A 39 5.41 4.46 -11.10
CA ARG A 39 6.04 3.47 -11.99
C ARG A 39 6.09 2.09 -11.34
N GLY A 40 6.49 2.00 -10.07
CA GLY A 40 6.48 0.74 -9.32
C GLY A 40 5.08 0.14 -9.20
N TRP A 41 4.07 0.98 -8.97
CA TRP A 41 2.67 0.57 -8.91
C TRP A 41 2.20 -0.02 -10.25
N TYR A 42 2.51 0.63 -11.37
CA TYR A 42 2.17 0.10 -12.69
C TYR A 42 2.87 -1.22 -13.03
N ILE A 43 4.11 -1.42 -12.56
CA ILE A 43 4.84 -2.67 -12.81
C ILE A 43 4.22 -3.84 -12.06
N TRP A 44 3.84 -3.65 -10.79
CA TRP A 44 3.49 -4.77 -9.91
C TRP A 44 2.00 -4.91 -9.65
N TRP A 45 1.26 -3.81 -9.60
CA TRP A 45 -0.14 -3.80 -9.16
C TRP A 45 -1.12 -3.60 -10.31
N ASP A 46 -0.80 -2.73 -11.27
CA ASP A 46 -1.67 -2.42 -12.41
C ASP A 46 -1.17 -2.99 -13.74
N HIS A 47 -0.29 -3.99 -13.68
CA HIS A 47 0.13 -4.69 -14.88
C HIS A 47 -0.95 -5.68 -15.31
N LYS A 48 -1.25 -5.71 -16.62
CA LYS A 48 -2.15 -6.74 -17.17
C LYS A 48 -1.46 -8.09 -17.06
N ALA A 49 -2.06 -9.01 -16.31
CA ALA A 49 -1.60 -10.38 -16.27
C ALA A 49 -1.64 -11.00 -17.67
N ASN A 50 -0.52 -11.58 -18.11
CA ASN A 50 -0.46 -12.34 -19.34
C ASN A 50 -1.13 -13.70 -19.13
N LEU A 51 -2.43 -13.79 -19.41
CA LEU A 51 -3.23 -14.98 -19.13
C LEU A 51 -2.73 -16.24 -19.85
N ALA A 52 -2.09 -16.09 -21.02
CA ALA A 52 -1.52 -17.21 -21.76
C ALA A 52 -0.26 -17.77 -21.07
N GLU A 53 0.56 -16.90 -20.50
CA GLU A 53 1.74 -17.26 -19.72
C GLU A 53 1.33 -17.90 -18.38
N LEU A 54 0.32 -17.33 -17.71
CA LEU A 54 -0.24 -17.88 -16.48
C LEU A 54 -0.84 -19.28 -16.66
N ASP A 55 -1.52 -19.54 -17.79
CA ASP A 55 -2.02 -20.89 -18.10
C ASP A 55 -0.89 -21.87 -18.43
N LYS A 56 0.19 -21.42 -19.06
CA LYS A 56 1.39 -22.24 -19.27
C LYS A 56 2.03 -22.62 -17.93
N GLU A 57 2.24 -21.65 -17.04
CA GLU A 57 2.77 -21.91 -15.70
C GLU A 57 1.90 -22.88 -14.91
N ARG A 58 0.57 -22.76 -15.02
CA ARG A 58 -0.36 -23.71 -14.38
C ARG A 58 -0.19 -25.13 -14.94
N ARG A 59 -0.02 -25.28 -16.25
CA ARG A 59 0.19 -26.59 -16.89
C ARG A 59 1.54 -27.22 -16.53
N ASP A 60 2.55 -26.38 -16.32
CA ASP A 60 3.90 -26.80 -15.94
C ASP A 60 4.07 -26.94 -14.41
N SER A 61 3.01 -26.66 -13.63
CA SER A 61 3.06 -26.71 -12.16
C SER A 61 3.13 -28.15 -11.63
N VAL A 62 4.02 -28.37 -10.66
CA VAL A 62 4.15 -29.64 -9.94
C VAL A 62 3.41 -29.54 -8.60
N PRO A 63 2.67 -30.57 -8.16
CA PRO A 63 1.99 -30.56 -6.87
C PRO A 63 2.95 -30.27 -5.73
N VAL A 64 2.70 -29.17 -5.00
CA VAL A 64 3.44 -28.84 -3.78
C VAL A 64 2.82 -29.62 -2.62
N ARG A 65 3.64 -30.31 -1.84
CA ARG A 65 3.17 -30.96 -0.61
C ARG A 65 2.70 -29.88 0.37
N PRO A 66 1.52 -30.00 0.97
CA PRO A 66 1.06 -29.02 1.94
C PRO A 66 2.02 -28.98 3.14
N TYR A 67 2.38 -27.77 3.57
CA TYR A 67 3.06 -27.58 4.84
C TYR A 67 2.05 -27.79 5.96
N SER A 68 2.34 -28.72 6.88
CA SER A 68 1.52 -28.92 8.07
C SER A 68 1.85 -27.84 9.09
N TYR A 69 0.84 -27.09 9.49
CA TYR A 69 0.89 -26.25 10.68
C TYR A 69 0.09 -26.99 11.77
N GLU A 70 0.80 -27.64 12.68
CA GLU A 70 0.25 -28.07 13.97
C GLU A 70 0.51 -26.99 15.03
#